data_AF-A0A3P9CBV4-F1
#
_entry.id   AF-A0A3P9CBV4-F1
#
_cell.length_a   1.000
_cell.length_b   1.000
_cell.length_c   1.000
_cell.angle_alpha   90.00
_cell.angle_beta   90.00
_cell.angle_gamma   90.00
#
_symmetry.space_group_name_H-M   'P 1'
#
loop_
_entity.id
_entity.type
_entity.pdbx_description
1 polymer ?
#
loop_
_entity_poly.entity_id
_entity_poly.type
_entity_poly.pdbx_seq_one_letter_code
_entity_poly.pdbx_strand_id
1 'polypeptide(L)'
;MATTRIEAGFYFLYFSFFPMLLSASGSYPQAQNVTWKSTNFKTVLVWEPKPSADYSYTVELSPVGGNAQRITNCIRSSQTMCDLSTAMTDPKACYVADVLSQPPQGATSELSEFPHKTSPKFCPYDDTELDRPKFTLEVSEGSATLNVTDSPTAIANGTHLQTLRDIFSERLHYRVTYWKNKSTGKKTSNYNTSMIKVTGLDHGESYCFQVQAYIPSRTYGKQLGDLSPPQCSKDENQTIIEVYSPAVIISAIILILLLTGIIITVTVVCCKRKKKAANGEKKGVV
;
A
#
# COMPACT_ATOMS: atom_id res chain seq x y z
N MET A 1 89.35 51.09 25.77
CA MET A 1 88.64 49.95 26.41
C MET A 1 87.48 50.53 27.19
N ALA A 2 86.31 50.63 26.58
CA ALA A 2 85.09 51.10 27.21
C ALA A 2 83.95 50.29 26.57
N THR A 3 83.44 49.34 27.33
CA THR A 3 82.46 48.34 26.88
C THR A 3 81.08 48.86 27.25
N THR A 4 80.33 49.38 26.29
CA THR A 4 78.96 49.87 26.50
C THR A 4 77.98 48.70 26.39
N ARG A 5 77.34 48.35 27.51
CA ARG A 5 76.25 47.37 27.61
C ARG A 5 75.03 47.87 26.84
N ILE A 6 74.43 46.99 26.04
CA ILE A 6 73.10 47.20 25.43
C ILE A 6 72.09 46.44 26.31
N GLU A 7 71.19 47.17 26.96
CA GLU A 7 70.03 46.60 27.65
C GLU A 7 68.86 46.51 26.66
N ALA A 8 68.35 45.29 26.43
CA ALA A 8 67.20 45.04 25.57
C ALA A 8 65.91 45.26 26.35
N GLY A 9 65.20 46.35 26.08
CA GLY A 9 63.87 46.61 26.61
C GLY A 9 62.80 45.76 25.92
N PHE A 10 62.19 44.83 26.66
CA PHE A 10 61.02 44.06 26.21
C PHE A 10 59.75 44.91 26.37
N TYR A 11 59.18 45.38 25.26
CA TYR A 11 57.84 45.99 25.25
C TYR A 11 56.78 44.89 25.08
N PHE A 12 56.04 44.58 26.15
CA PHE A 12 54.84 43.74 26.08
C PHE A 12 53.68 44.56 25.48
N LEU A 13 53.38 44.33 24.20
CA LEU A 13 52.14 44.82 23.59
C LEU A 13 50.97 43.96 24.07
N TYR A 14 50.16 44.48 24.99
CA TYR A 14 48.87 43.90 25.35
C TYR A 14 47.90 44.11 24.19
N PHE A 15 47.79 43.11 23.31
CA PHE A 15 46.67 43.01 22.36
C PHE A 15 45.43 42.59 23.15
N SER A 16 44.63 43.58 23.56
CA SER A 16 43.28 43.37 24.06
C SER A 16 42.44 42.78 22.93
N PHE A 17 42.32 41.45 22.92
CA PHE A 17 41.38 40.71 22.08
C PHE A 17 39.97 41.04 22.54
N PHE A 18 39.37 42.06 21.93
CA PHE A 18 37.93 42.27 22.02
C PHE A 18 37.29 41.13 21.22
N PRO A 19 36.49 40.23 21.84
CA PRO A 19 35.79 39.22 21.08
C PRO A 19 34.80 39.97 20.19
N MET A 20 35.09 40.01 18.89
CA MET A 20 34.13 40.46 17.90
C MET A 20 32.98 39.46 17.96
N LEU A 21 31.90 39.84 18.65
CA LEU A 21 30.62 39.19 18.54
C LEU A 21 30.21 39.35 17.07
N LEU A 22 30.54 38.34 16.25
CA LEU A 22 29.89 38.20 14.96
C LEU A 22 28.43 37.90 15.26
N SER A 23 27.60 38.93 15.17
CA SER A 23 26.17 38.78 14.96
C SER A 23 26.00 37.88 13.74
N ALA A 24 25.60 36.62 13.95
CA ALA A 24 25.18 35.74 12.88
C ALA A 24 23.94 36.38 12.24
N SER A 25 24.13 37.07 11.12
CA SER A 25 23.02 37.57 10.31
C SER A 25 22.16 36.38 9.90
N GLY A 26 20.94 36.32 10.43
CA GLY A 26 20.02 35.19 10.37
C GLY A 26 19.68 34.75 8.95
N SER A 27 20.40 33.73 8.47
CA SER A 27 20.08 33.03 7.23
C SER A 27 19.34 31.74 7.59
N TYR A 28 18.09 31.62 7.16
CA TYR A 28 17.32 30.40 7.35
C TYR A 28 17.84 29.29 6.44
N PRO A 29 17.92 28.03 6.90
CA PRO A 29 18.41 26.96 6.05
C PRO A 29 17.45 26.73 4.89
N GLN A 30 17.99 26.60 3.67
CA GLN A 30 17.20 26.22 2.51
C GLN A 30 16.73 24.78 2.66
N ALA A 31 15.47 24.52 2.28
CA ALA A 31 14.94 23.15 2.24
C ALA A 31 15.73 22.29 1.22
N GLN A 32 15.87 21.02 1.54
CA GLN A 32 16.61 20.01 0.78
C GLN A 32 15.75 18.77 0.58
N ASN A 33 16.13 17.92 -0.37
CA ASN A 33 15.47 16.65 -0.66
C ASN A 33 13.95 16.77 -0.88
N VAL A 34 13.50 17.90 -1.44
CA VAL A 34 12.09 18.18 -1.73
C VAL A 34 11.56 17.17 -2.74
N THR A 35 10.70 16.26 -2.29
CA THR A 35 10.27 15.07 -3.03
C THR A 35 8.76 14.87 -2.91
N TRP A 36 8.15 14.37 -3.99
CA TRP A 36 6.73 14.01 -4.02
C TRP A 36 6.53 12.56 -3.58
N LYS A 37 5.53 12.33 -2.72
CA LYS A 37 4.98 11.00 -2.42
C LYS A 37 3.51 11.00 -2.82
N SER A 38 3.14 10.18 -3.80
CA SER A 38 1.77 10.17 -4.32
C SER A 38 1.29 8.78 -4.67
N THR A 39 0.17 8.36 -4.09
CA THR A 39 -0.49 7.10 -4.38
C THR A 39 -1.99 7.34 -4.52
N ASN A 40 -2.60 6.89 -5.61
CA ASN A 40 -4.02 7.14 -5.93
C ASN A 40 -4.43 8.60 -5.70
N PHE A 41 -3.59 9.53 -6.18
CA PHE A 41 -3.75 10.99 -6.05
C PHE A 41 -3.67 11.55 -4.61
N LYS A 42 -3.50 10.73 -3.58
CA LYS A 42 -3.12 11.20 -2.25
C LYS A 42 -1.67 11.67 -2.32
N THR A 43 -1.46 12.98 -2.31
CA THR A 43 -0.16 13.59 -2.66
C THR A 43 0.39 14.41 -1.49
N VAL A 44 1.58 14.02 -1.03
CA VAL A 44 2.31 14.67 0.06
C VAL A 44 3.68 15.09 -0.44
N LEU A 45 4.03 16.35 -0.22
CA LEU A 45 5.39 16.85 -0.43
C LEU A 45 6.21 16.61 0.85
N VAL A 46 7.42 16.12 0.73
CA VAL A 46 8.33 15.89 1.86
C VAL A 46 9.69 16.57 1.61
N TRP A 47 10.34 17.03 2.66
CA TRP A 47 11.63 17.72 2.58
C TRP A 47 12.41 17.63 3.88
N GLU A 48 13.60 18.20 3.91
CA GLU A 48 14.51 18.29 5.06
C GLU A 48 15.18 19.67 5.09
N PRO A 49 15.87 20.08 6.17
CA PRO A 49 15.91 19.50 7.52
C PRO A 49 14.65 19.84 8.34
N LYS A 50 14.49 19.19 9.51
CA LYS A 50 13.41 19.51 10.47
C LYS A 50 13.52 20.96 10.95
N PRO A 51 12.40 21.71 11.03
CA PRO A 51 12.36 23.04 11.64
C PRO A 51 12.93 23.08 13.06
N SER A 52 13.46 24.24 13.44
CA SER A 52 13.94 24.54 14.79
C SER A 52 13.11 25.66 15.43
N ALA A 53 13.53 26.17 16.60
CA ALA A 53 12.88 27.32 17.21
C ALA A 53 13.00 28.60 16.36
N ASP A 54 14.01 28.67 15.48
CA ASP A 54 14.35 29.90 14.76
C ASP A 54 13.75 29.99 13.36
N TYR A 55 13.19 28.89 12.83
CA TYR A 55 12.61 28.88 11.48
C TYR A 55 11.50 27.85 11.32
N SER A 56 10.68 28.07 10.29
CA SER A 56 9.54 27.27 9.89
C SER A 56 9.44 27.23 8.36
N TYR A 57 8.59 26.35 7.84
CA TYR A 57 8.39 26.26 6.39
C TYR A 57 7.01 26.73 5.96
N THR A 58 6.96 27.39 4.81
CA THR A 58 5.72 27.61 4.06
C THR A 58 5.79 26.92 2.72
N VAL A 59 4.72 26.21 2.35
CA VAL A 59 4.58 25.60 1.03
C VAL A 59 3.71 26.46 0.14
N GLU A 60 4.24 26.79 -1.04
CA GLU A 60 3.51 27.39 -2.14
C GLU A 60 3.40 26.35 -3.27
N LEU A 61 2.20 26.19 -3.84
CA LEU A 61 1.92 25.25 -4.93
C LEU A 61 1.51 26.05 -6.16
N SER A 62 2.06 25.72 -7.33
CA SER A 62 1.65 26.32 -8.59
C SER A 62 1.40 25.23 -9.66
N PRO A 63 0.31 25.32 -10.44
CA PRO A 63 0.26 24.65 -11.73
C PRO A 63 1.40 25.18 -12.61
N VAL A 64 1.99 24.34 -13.44
CA VAL A 64 3.04 24.75 -14.38
C VAL A 64 2.47 25.80 -15.34
N GLY A 65 3.06 26.99 -15.33
CA GLY A 65 2.58 28.15 -16.11
C GLY A 65 1.41 28.91 -15.47
N GLY A 66 1.02 28.57 -14.25
CA GLY A 66 -0.01 29.25 -13.46
C GLY A 66 0.54 30.03 -12.27
N ASN A 67 -0.36 30.61 -11.49
CA ASN A 67 -0.01 31.36 -10.29
C ASN A 67 0.22 30.43 -9.09
N ALA A 68 1.16 30.82 -8.22
CA ALA A 68 1.39 30.15 -6.95
C ALA A 68 0.31 30.50 -5.92
N GLN A 69 -0.09 29.50 -5.13
CA GLN A 69 -0.98 29.64 -3.98
C GLN A 69 -0.29 29.12 -2.73
N ARG A 70 -0.43 29.84 -1.61
CA ARG A 70 0.01 29.38 -0.30
C ARG A 70 -0.94 28.32 0.22
N ILE A 71 -0.38 27.24 0.73
CA ILE A 71 -1.14 26.10 1.23
C ILE A 71 -1.47 26.34 2.70
N THR A 72 -2.74 26.60 3.00
CA THR A 72 -3.22 27.07 4.32
C THR A 72 -2.75 26.21 5.49
N ASN A 73 -2.78 24.88 5.36
CA ASN A 73 -2.35 23.93 6.40
C ASN A 73 -0.83 23.78 6.51
N CYS A 74 -0.07 24.47 5.66
CA CYS A 74 1.38 24.39 5.57
C CYS A 74 2.02 25.78 5.57
N ILE A 75 1.41 26.76 6.23
CA ILE A 75 1.99 28.09 6.45
C ILE A 75 2.74 28.10 7.78
N ARG A 76 4.03 28.49 7.76
CA ARG A 76 4.92 28.54 8.95
C ARG A 76 4.84 27.26 9.80
N SER A 77 4.81 26.12 9.11
CA SER A 77 4.71 24.81 9.72
C SER A 77 6.05 24.36 10.31
N SER A 78 5.98 23.65 11.44
CA SER A 78 7.11 22.93 12.03
C SER A 78 7.28 21.51 11.47
N GLN A 79 6.46 21.13 10.48
CA GLN A 79 6.53 19.84 9.81
C GLN A 79 7.49 19.86 8.62
N THR A 80 7.97 18.69 8.26
CA THR A 80 8.78 18.42 7.05
C THR A 80 7.98 17.71 5.96
N MET A 81 6.66 17.88 6.01
CA MET A 81 5.74 17.36 5.03
C MET A 81 4.53 18.28 4.88
N CYS A 82 3.90 18.26 3.72
CA CYS A 82 2.67 18.96 3.44
C CYS A 82 1.75 18.10 2.58
N ASP A 83 0.54 17.88 3.05
CA ASP A 83 -0.51 17.23 2.27
C ASP A 83 -1.12 18.23 1.29
N LEU A 84 -0.98 17.94 0.00
CA LEU A 84 -1.39 18.77 -1.13
C LEU A 84 -2.56 18.16 -1.91
N SER A 85 -3.10 17.03 -1.44
CA SER A 85 -4.12 16.26 -2.16
C SER A 85 -5.35 17.10 -2.51
N THR A 86 -5.78 17.97 -1.60
CA THR A 86 -6.97 18.83 -1.80
C THR A 86 -6.69 20.07 -2.63
N ALA A 87 -5.42 20.45 -2.80
CA ALA A 87 -5.00 21.63 -3.57
C ALA A 87 -4.78 21.30 -5.06
N MET A 88 -4.56 20.03 -5.39
CA MET A 88 -4.36 19.53 -6.76
C MET A 88 -5.68 19.01 -7.35
N THR A 89 -6.61 19.93 -7.62
CA THR A 89 -7.97 19.58 -8.06
C THR A 89 -8.05 19.13 -9.53
N ASP A 90 -7.12 19.57 -10.38
CA ASP A 90 -7.04 19.10 -11.77
C ASP A 90 -6.02 17.96 -11.88
N PRO A 91 -6.46 16.69 -12.01
CA PRO A 91 -5.54 15.56 -12.13
C PRO A 91 -4.63 15.66 -13.36
N LYS A 92 -5.06 16.35 -14.42
CA LYS A 92 -4.36 16.43 -15.72
C LYS A 92 -3.33 17.55 -15.77
N ALA A 93 -3.37 18.48 -14.83
CA ALA A 93 -2.36 19.53 -14.72
C ALA A 93 -1.04 18.97 -14.18
N CYS A 94 0.06 19.63 -14.49
CA CYS A 94 1.34 19.41 -13.81
C CYS A 94 1.59 20.54 -12.81
N TYR A 95 2.29 20.23 -11.72
CA TYR A 95 2.53 21.13 -10.62
C TYR A 95 4.01 21.21 -10.26
N VAL A 96 4.42 22.35 -9.70
CA VAL A 96 5.65 22.53 -8.93
C VAL A 96 5.28 23.13 -7.58
N ALA A 97 6.12 22.89 -6.57
CA ALA A 97 5.92 23.44 -5.25
C ALA A 97 7.21 24.07 -4.73
N ASP A 98 7.09 25.21 -4.08
CA ASP A 98 8.19 25.90 -3.42
C ASP A 98 8.07 25.74 -1.91
N VAL A 99 9.16 25.35 -1.27
CA VAL A 99 9.27 25.26 0.19
C VAL A 99 10.12 26.42 0.67
N LEU A 100 9.47 27.44 1.24
CA LEU A 100 10.11 28.66 1.74
C LEU A 100 10.50 28.50 3.22
N SER A 101 11.72 28.87 3.56
CA SER A 101 12.26 28.84 4.92
C SER A 101 12.23 30.24 5.54
N GLN A 102 11.42 30.41 6.58
CA GLN A 102 11.09 31.73 7.13
C GLN A 102 10.91 31.69 8.65
N PRO A 103 10.84 32.86 9.34
CA PRO A 103 10.68 32.88 10.79
C PRO A 103 9.41 32.14 11.23
N PRO A 104 9.40 31.59 12.46
CA PRO A 104 8.19 31.01 13.03
C PRO A 104 7.08 32.05 13.19
N GLN A 105 5.89 31.58 13.55
CA GLN A 105 4.75 32.47 13.79
C GLN A 105 5.05 33.44 14.94
N GLY A 106 4.78 34.73 14.75
CA GLY A 106 5.04 35.78 15.73
C GLY A 106 6.46 36.38 15.71
N ALA A 107 7.40 35.77 14.99
CA ALA A 107 8.73 36.36 14.76
C ALA A 107 8.73 37.29 13.53
N THR A 108 9.46 38.40 13.65
CA THR A 108 9.73 39.35 12.56
C THR A 108 11.07 39.05 11.91
N SER A 109 11.21 39.37 10.63
CA SER A 109 12.46 39.25 9.89
C SER A 109 12.58 40.41 8.92
N GLU A 110 13.80 40.95 8.83
CA GLU A 110 14.17 42.04 7.94
C GLU A 110 14.53 41.54 6.52
N LEU A 111 14.53 40.22 6.29
CA LEU A 111 14.76 39.65 4.96
C LEU A 111 13.60 40.00 4.00
N SER A 112 13.95 40.60 2.86
CA SER A 112 13.02 40.86 1.76
C SER A 112 12.64 39.59 0.98
N GLU A 113 13.51 38.59 0.97
CA GLU A 113 13.30 37.31 0.29
C GLU A 113 13.80 36.17 1.18
N PHE A 114 12.99 35.12 1.27
CA PHE A 114 13.30 33.95 2.07
C PHE A 114 13.94 32.85 1.22
N PRO A 115 14.96 32.14 1.74
CA PRO A 115 15.52 30.96 1.06
C PRO A 115 14.42 29.95 0.77
N HIS A 116 14.34 29.48 -0.47
CA HIS A 116 13.33 28.52 -0.90
C HIS A 116 13.91 27.43 -1.78
N LYS A 117 13.24 26.28 -1.83
CA LYS A 117 13.59 25.18 -2.75
C LYS A 117 12.37 24.73 -3.53
N THR A 118 12.48 24.79 -4.85
CA THR A 118 11.48 24.27 -5.78
C THR A 118 11.59 22.75 -5.91
N SER A 119 10.44 22.09 -5.91
CA SER A 119 10.32 20.66 -6.17
C SER A 119 10.50 20.32 -7.66
N PRO A 120 10.82 19.06 -7.99
CA PRO A 120 10.67 18.59 -9.36
C PRO A 120 9.24 18.75 -9.86
N LYS A 121 9.05 18.90 -11.18
CA LYS A 121 7.71 18.86 -11.78
C LYS A 121 7.01 17.54 -11.48
N PHE A 122 5.74 17.60 -11.10
CA PHE A 122 4.90 16.45 -10.83
C PHE A 122 3.56 16.55 -11.58
N CYS A 123 3.24 15.55 -12.38
CA CYS A 123 1.99 15.45 -13.13
C CYS A 123 1.17 14.30 -12.54
N PRO A 124 0.16 14.54 -11.68
CA PRO A 124 -0.54 13.49 -10.94
C PRO A 124 -1.10 12.39 -11.86
N TYR A 125 -1.65 12.75 -13.02
CA TYR A 125 -2.15 11.80 -14.01
C TYR A 125 -1.11 10.77 -14.47
N ASP A 126 0.16 11.18 -14.60
CA ASP A 126 1.23 10.34 -15.14
C ASP A 126 2.13 9.73 -14.07
N ASP A 127 2.30 10.44 -12.95
CA ASP A 127 3.35 10.15 -11.97
C ASP A 127 2.83 9.50 -10.68
N THR A 128 1.53 9.64 -10.34
CA THR A 128 0.97 9.02 -9.13
C THR A 128 1.07 7.50 -9.20
N GLU A 129 1.53 6.89 -8.12
CA GLU A 129 1.58 5.44 -7.99
C GLU A 129 0.16 4.90 -7.86
N LEU A 130 -0.08 3.72 -8.44
CA LEU A 130 -1.38 3.08 -8.41
C LEU A 130 -1.33 1.95 -7.38
N ASP A 131 -2.14 2.06 -6.33
CA ASP A 131 -2.19 1.06 -5.27
C ASP A 131 -2.77 -0.27 -5.80
N ARG A 132 -2.58 -1.34 -5.02
CA ARG A 132 -3.05 -2.68 -5.34
C ARG A 132 -4.58 -2.74 -5.41
N PRO A 133 -5.15 -3.23 -6.53
CA PRO A 133 -6.59 -3.36 -6.63
C PRO A 133 -7.11 -4.51 -5.75
N LYS A 134 -8.35 -4.38 -5.31
CA LYS A 134 -9.11 -5.49 -4.72
C LYS A 134 -9.93 -6.15 -5.81
N PHE A 135 -10.14 -7.45 -5.72
CA PHE A 135 -11.01 -8.17 -6.65
C PHE A 135 -11.70 -9.34 -5.96
N THR A 136 -12.82 -9.78 -6.52
CA THR A 136 -13.45 -11.07 -6.20
C THR A 136 -13.22 -12.06 -7.33
N LEU A 137 -13.20 -13.34 -6.99
CA LEU A 137 -12.93 -14.44 -7.91
C LEU A 137 -14.11 -15.41 -7.95
N GLU A 138 -14.69 -15.59 -9.13
CA GLU A 138 -15.68 -16.62 -9.42
C GLU A 138 -15.13 -17.54 -10.48
N VAL A 139 -15.18 -18.85 -10.23
CA VAL A 139 -14.61 -19.85 -11.14
C VAL A 139 -15.74 -20.70 -11.70
N SER A 140 -15.63 -21.02 -12.98
CA SER A 140 -16.56 -21.86 -13.72
C SER A 140 -15.75 -22.84 -14.56
N GLU A 141 -16.40 -23.86 -15.13
CA GLU A 141 -15.68 -24.80 -16.00
C GLU A 141 -14.96 -24.07 -17.14
N GLY A 142 -13.65 -24.26 -17.23
CA GLY A 142 -12.79 -23.69 -18.26
C GLY A 142 -12.59 -22.17 -18.23
N SER A 143 -13.11 -21.46 -17.21
CA SER A 143 -12.98 -20.00 -17.10
C SER A 143 -13.04 -19.46 -15.68
N ALA A 144 -12.48 -18.27 -15.49
CA ALA A 144 -12.58 -17.52 -14.24
C ALA A 144 -13.04 -16.09 -14.52
N THR A 145 -14.00 -15.61 -13.75
CA THR A 145 -14.48 -14.23 -13.75
C THR A 145 -13.89 -13.52 -12.53
N LEU A 146 -13.14 -12.45 -12.79
CA LEU A 146 -12.57 -11.58 -11.77
C LEU A 146 -13.32 -10.25 -11.81
N ASN A 147 -13.91 -9.84 -10.69
CA ASN A 147 -14.53 -8.53 -10.57
C ASN A 147 -13.63 -7.62 -9.74
N VAL A 148 -12.95 -6.70 -10.42
CA VAL A 148 -12.03 -5.74 -9.80
C VAL A 148 -12.83 -4.58 -9.22
N THR A 149 -12.64 -4.31 -7.93
CA THR A 149 -13.24 -3.16 -7.26
C THR A 149 -12.48 -1.90 -7.66
N ASP A 150 -13.20 -0.92 -8.21
CA ASP A 150 -12.60 0.35 -8.59
C ASP A 150 -12.06 1.07 -7.35
N SER A 151 -10.76 1.40 -7.39
CA SER A 151 -10.05 1.92 -6.23
C SER A 151 -10.37 3.41 -6.03
N PRO A 152 -10.69 3.85 -4.80
CA PRO A 152 -10.95 5.26 -4.51
C PRO A 152 -9.65 6.08 -4.63
N THR A 153 -9.81 7.38 -4.91
CA THR A 153 -8.72 8.34 -5.00
C THR A 153 -8.93 9.50 -4.03
N ALA A 154 -7.90 10.33 -3.85
CA ALA A 154 -8.00 11.55 -3.05
C ALA A 154 -8.69 12.73 -3.78
N ILE A 155 -9.10 12.54 -5.05
CA ILE A 155 -9.79 13.58 -5.82
C ILE A 155 -11.29 13.49 -5.54
N ALA A 156 -11.89 14.63 -5.24
CA ALA A 156 -13.33 14.75 -5.01
C ALA A 156 -14.00 15.49 -6.18
N ASN A 157 -15.19 15.03 -6.55
CA ASN A 157 -16.13 15.78 -7.36
C ASN A 157 -17.37 16.08 -6.51
N GLY A 158 -17.44 17.31 -5.99
CA GLY A 158 -18.44 17.69 -4.99
C GLY A 158 -18.23 16.90 -3.69
N THR A 159 -19.24 16.12 -3.29
CA THR A 159 -19.19 15.28 -2.08
C THR A 159 -18.69 13.85 -2.34
N HIS A 160 -18.47 13.47 -3.61
CA HIS A 160 -18.08 12.11 -3.98
C HIS A 160 -16.58 12.01 -4.28
N LEU A 161 -15.90 11.05 -3.65
CA LEU A 161 -14.53 10.69 -4.01
C LEU A 161 -14.52 9.91 -5.31
N GLN A 162 -13.75 10.38 -6.28
CA GLN A 162 -13.61 9.72 -7.57
C GLN A 162 -12.79 8.44 -7.45
N THR A 163 -13.10 7.46 -8.28
CA THR A 163 -12.30 6.25 -8.43
C THR A 163 -11.23 6.40 -9.52
N LEU A 164 -10.28 5.46 -9.57
CA LEU A 164 -9.32 5.39 -10.68
C LEU A 164 -10.02 5.27 -12.03
N ARG A 165 -11.16 4.56 -12.10
CA ARG A 165 -11.95 4.42 -13.33
C ARG A 165 -12.59 5.74 -13.76
N ASP A 166 -13.06 6.55 -12.82
CA ASP A 166 -13.64 7.87 -13.14
C ASP A 166 -12.60 8.83 -13.75
N ILE A 167 -11.36 8.79 -13.25
CA ILE A 167 -10.29 9.70 -13.68
C ILE A 167 -9.60 9.23 -14.97
N PHE A 168 -9.26 7.94 -15.05
CA PHE A 168 -8.52 7.39 -16.18
C PHE A 168 -9.43 6.87 -17.30
N SER A 169 -10.71 6.63 -17.01
CA SER A 169 -11.73 6.19 -17.95
C SER A 169 -11.24 4.97 -18.77
N GLU A 170 -11.25 5.06 -20.10
CA GLU A 170 -10.81 3.98 -21.00
C GLU A 170 -9.30 3.70 -20.97
N ARG A 171 -8.49 4.61 -20.41
CA ARG A 171 -7.03 4.43 -20.30
C ARG A 171 -6.64 3.51 -19.15
N LEU A 172 -7.55 3.21 -18.22
CA LEU A 172 -7.31 2.24 -17.16
C LEU A 172 -7.55 0.82 -17.69
N HIS A 173 -6.49 0.04 -17.71
CA HIS A 173 -6.52 -1.39 -17.94
C HIS A 173 -6.17 -2.11 -16.64
N TYR A 174 -6.40 -3.42 -16.63
CA TYR A 174 -5.93 -4.33 -15.61
C TYR A 174 -5.08 -5.41 -16.25
N ARG A 175 -3.93 -5.66 -15.64
CA ARG A 175 -3.07 -6.80 -15.99
C ARG A 175 -3.35 -7.91 -15.00
N VAL A 176 -3.76 -9.06 -15.52
CA VAL A 176 -4.00 -10.27 -14.74
C VAL A 176 -2.83 -11.21 -14.95
N THR A 177 -2.20 -11.60 -13.85
CA THR A 177 -1.19 -12.66 -13.82
C THR A 177 -1.83 -13.88 -13.18
N TYR A 178 -1.77 -15.03 -13.83
CA TYR A 178 -2.40 -16.26 -13.34
C TYR A 178 -1.54 -17.49 -13.60
N TRP A 179 -1.69 -18.50 -12.76
CA TRP A 179 -0.95 -19.75 -12.83
C TRP A 179 -1.75 -20.89 -12.21
N LYS A 180 -1.45 -22.13 -12.62
CA LYS A 180 -1.98 -23.31 -11.92
C LYS A 180 -1.36 -23.36 -10.53
N ASN A 181 -2.15 -23.63 -9.51
CA ASN A 181 -1.73 -23.63 -8.11
C ASN A 181 -0.48 -24.52 -7.86
N LYS A 182 -0.41 -25.68 -8.53
CA LYS A 182 0.69 -26.65 -8.43
C LYS A 182 1.82 -26.43 -9.47
N SER A 183 1.86 -25.28 -10.14
CA SER A 183 2.84 -24.96 -11.19
C SER A 183 3.58 -23.64 -10.94
N THR A 184 4.79 -23.53 -11.46
CA THR A 184 5.59 -22.29 -11.47
C THR A 184 5.33 -21.41 -12.69
N GLY A 185 4.69 -21.94 -13.73
CA GLY A 185 4.45 -21.23 -14.99
C GLY A 185 3.37 -20.15 -14.85
N LYS A 186 3.76 -18.88 -14.94
CA LYS A 186 2.84 -17.73 -14.92
C LYS A 186 2.46 -17.29 -16.33
N LYS A 187 1.18 -17.02 -16.54
CA LYS A 187 0.61 -16.40 -17.73
C LYS A 187 0.14 -14.99 -17.39
N THR A 188 0.16 -14.09 -18.37
CA THR A 188 -0.26 -12.69 -18.21
C THR A 188 -1.17 -12.26 -19.35
N SER A 189 -2.27 -11.59 -19.01
CA SER A 189 -3.21 -11.01 -19.98
C SER A 189 -3.65 -9.61 -19.52
N ASN A 190 -3.92 -8.71 -20.47
CA ASN A 190 -4.39 -7.36 -20.17
C ASN A 190 -5.85 -7.20 -20.59
N TYR A 191 -6.63 -6.47 -19.79
CA TYR A 191 -8.06 -6.23 -19.99
C TYR A 191 -8.38 -4.76 -19.75
N ASN A 192 -9.37 -4.20 -20.45
CA ASN A 192 -9.78 -2.80 -20.29
C ASN A 192 -10.95 -2.62 -19.31
N THR A 193 -11.64 -3.70 -18.92
CA THR A 193 -12.81 -3.70 -18.03
C THR A 193 -12.45 -4.14 -16.61
N SER A 194 -13.25 -3.70 -15.62
CA SER A 194 -13.15 -4.16 -14.23
C SER A 194 -13.76 -5.56 -14.04
N MET A 195 -14.73 -5.96 -14.87
CA MET A 195 -15.23 -7.32 -14.96
C MET A 195 -14.46 -8.09 -16.03
N ILE A 196 -13.60 -9.01 -15.60
CA ILE A 196 -12.62 -9.69 -16.43
C ILE A 196 -12.97 -11.17 -16.53
N LYS A 197 -13.06 -11.69 -17.75
CA LYS A 197 -13.23 -13.13 -17.98
C LYS A 197 -11.94 -13.72 -18.56
N VAL A 198 -11.29 -14.60 -17.80
CA VAL A 198 -10.16 -15.40 -18.25
C VAL A 198 -10.71 -16.75 -18.74
N THR A 199 -10.44 -17.11 -19.99
CA THR A 199 -10.90 -18.35 -20.62
C THR A 199 -9.73 -19.27 -20.98
N GLY A 200 -10.03 -20.53 -21.32
CA GLY A 200 -9.01 -21.51 -21.69
C GLY A 200 -8.21 -22.00 -20.48
N LEU A 201 -8.88 -22.08 -19.32
CA LEU A 201 -8.34 -22.75 -18.14
C LEU A 201 -8.57 -24.25 -18.27
N ASP A 202 -7.64 -25.05 -17.74
CA ASP A 202 -7.75 -26.50 -17.79
C ASP A 202 -8.82 -26.98 -16.79
N HIS A 203 -9.63 -27.96 -17.20
CA HIS A 203 -10.70 -28.51 -16.38
C HIS A 203 -10.13 -29.25 -15.16
N GLY A 204 -10.77 -29.07 -14.00
CA GLY A 204 -10.38 -29.72 -12.74
C GLY A 204 -9.08 -29.20 -12.12
N GLU A 205 -8.47 -28.16 -12.69
CA GLU A 205 -7.23 -27.58 -12.15
C GLU A 205 -7.52 -26.36 -11.26
N SER A 206 -6.81 -26.25 -10.14
CA SER A 206 -6.85 -25.05 -9.31
C SER A 206 -5.94 -23.96 -9.87
N TYR A 207 -6.42 -22.72 -9.92
CA TYR A 207 -5.69 -21.56 -10.43
C TYR A 207 -5.61 -20.45 -9.40
N CYS A 208 -4.49 -19.74 -9.38
CA CYS A 208 -4.29 -18.51 -8.62
C CYS A 208 -4.17 -17.31 -9.55
N PHE A 209 -4.67 -16.17 -9.08
CA PHE A 209 -4.75 -14.92 -9.85
C PHE A 209 -4.23 -13.76 -9.02
N GLN A 210 -3.51 -12.85 -9.68
CA GLN A 210 -3.18 -11.51 -9.19
C GLN A 210 -3.58 -10.49 -10.25
N VAL A 211 -3.95 -9.32 -9.79
CA VAL A 211 -4.39 -8.21 -10.63
C VAL A 211 -3.61 -6.96 -10.23
N GLN A 212 -3.21 -6.16 -11.21
CA GLN A 212 -2.65 -4.83 -10.99
C GLN A 212 -3.24 -3.85 -11.99
N ALA A 213 -3.39 -2.59 -11.59
CA ALA A 213 -3.74 -1.52 -12.51
C ALA A 213 -2.64 -1.36 -13.57
N TYR A 214 -3.04 -1.07 -14.79
CA TYR A 214 -2.16 -0.89 -15.94
C TYR A 214 -2.64 0.27 -16.79
N ILE A 215 -1.81 1.28 -17.00
CA ILE A 215 -2.10 2.43 -17.86
C ILE A 215 -1.06 2.43 -18.98
N PRO A 216 -1.37 1.84 -20.16
CA PRO A 216 -0.39 1.66 -21.24
C PRO A 216 0.20 2.98 -21.75
N SER A 217 -0.57 4.07 -21.68
CA SER A 217 -0.19 5.39 -22.18
C SER A 217 0.87 6.10 -21.33
N ARG A 218 1.12 5.63 -20.09
CA ARG A 218 2.17 6.20 -19.24
C ARG A 218 3.57 5.81 -19.71
N THR A 219 4.55 6.59 -19.30
CA THR A 219 5.97 6.32 -19.54
C THR A 219 6.40 4.98 -18.94
N TYR A 220 7.35 4.32 -19.60
CA TYR A 220 7.92 3.06 -19.12
C TYR A 220 8.34 3.15 -17.65
N GLY A 221 8.04 2.11 -16.86
CA GLY A 221 8.28 2.06 -15.42
C GLY A 221 7.18 2.70 -14.56
N LYS A 222 6.24 3.46 -15.14
CA LYS A 222 5.09 4.07 -14.43
C LYS A 222 3.72 3.54 -14.89
N GLN A 223 3.72 2.62 -15.85
CA GLN A 223 2.51 2.03 -16.43
C GLN A 223 1.79 1.09 -15.47
N LEU A 224 2.50 0.46 -14.55
CA LEU A 224 2.00 -0.63 -13.72
C LEU A 224 1.85 -0.16 -12.27
N GLY A 225 0.70 -0.47 -11.68
CA GLY A 225 0.48 -0.36 -10.24
C GLY A 225 0.98 -1.57 -9.46
N ASP A 226 0.73 -1.53 -8.16
CA ASP A 226 1.04 -2.62 -7.25
C ASP A 226 0.20 -3.87 -7.54
N LEU A 227 0.84 -5.03 -7.35
CA LEU A 227 0.17 -6.33 -7.45
C LEU A 227 -0.78 -6.57 -6.27
N SER A 228 -1.99 -7.02 -6.57
CA SER A 228 -2.89 -7.56 -5.55
C SER A 228 -2.31 -8.84 -4.92
N PRO A 229 -2.70 -9.17 -3.68
CA PRO A 229 -2.46 -10.49 -3.12
C PRO A 229 -3.07 -11.58 -4.01
N PRO A 230 -2.43 -12.76 -4.11
CA PRO A 230 -2.99 -13.86 -4.88
C PRO A 230 -4.32 -14.33 -4.28
N GLN A 231 -5.31 -14.57 -5.14
CA GLN A 231 -6.51 -15.33 -4.78
C GLN A 231 -6.58 -16.58 -5.65
N CYS A 232 -6.82 -17.72 -5.01
CA CYS A 232 -6.85 -19.01 -5.67
C CYS A 232 -8.25 -19.61 -5.67
N SER A 233 -8.59 -20.32 -6.75
CA SER A 233 -9.77 -21.17 -6.79
C SER A 233 -9.65 -22.28 -5.75
N LYS A 234 -10.79 -22.70 -5.19
CA LYS A 234 -10.81 -23.90 -4.34
C LYS A 234 -10.32 -25.09 -5.17
N ASP A 235 -9.52 -25.94 -4.53
CA ASP A 235 -9.04 -27.15 -5.17
C ASP A 235 -10.19 -28.18 -5.11
N GLU A 236 -10.94 -28.32 -6.21
CA GLU A 236 -12.04 -29.29 -6.32
C GLU A 236 -11.52 -30.74 -6.23
N ASN A 237 -10.22 -30.95 -6.46
CA ASN A 237 -9.55 -32.25 -6.37
C ASN A 237 -9.05 -32.61 -4.96
N GLN A 238 -9.49 -31.90 -3.91
CA GLN A 238 -9.25 -32.34 -2.53
C GLN A 238 -10.00 -33.65 -2.25
N THR A 239 -9.39 -34.76 -2.68
CA THR A 239 -9.80 -36.09 -2.25
C THR A 239 -9.71 -36.15 -0.73
N ILE A 240 -10.64 -36.85 -0.10
CA ILE A 240 -10.70 -37.03 1.37
C ILE A 240 -9.34 -37.51 1.94
N ILE A 241 -8.52 -38.16 1.12
CA ILE A 241 -7.18 -38.65 1.43
C ILE A 241 -6.14 -37.52 1.58
N GLU A 242 -6.26 -36.41 0.83
CA GLU A 242 -5.39 -35.23 0.99
C GLU A 242 -5.79 -34.37 2.19
N VAL A 243 -7.07 -34.39 2.58
CA VAL A 243 -7.60 -33.56 3.68
C VAL A 243 -7.42 -34.21 5.05
N TYR A 244 -7.46 -35.54 5.13
CA TYR A 244 -7.35 -36.28 6.37
C TYR A 244 -6.12 -37.18 6.39
N SER A 245 -5.36 -37.13 7.49
CA SER A 245 -4.26 -38.08 7.72
C SER A 245 -4.78 -39.52 7.63
N PRO A 246 -3.98 -40.47 7.10
CA PRO A 246 -4.34 -41.89 7.05
C PRO A 246 -4.86 -42.43 8.40
N ALA A 247 -4.33 -41.91 9.52
CA ALA A 247 -4.77 -42.27 10.86
C ALA A 247 -6.25 -41.93 11.13
N VAL A 248 -6.73 -40.77 10.65
CA VAL A 248 -8.12 -40.33 10.84
C VAL A 248 -9.06 -41.22 10.02
N ILE A 249 -8.67 -41.58 8.81
CA ILE A 249 -9.45 -42.45 7.92
C ILE A 249 -9.56 -43.86 8.53
N ILE A 250 -8.45 -44.42 9.01
CA ILE A 250 -8.43 -45.73 9.68
C ILE A 250 -9.31 -45.70 10.95
N SER A 251 -9.22 -44.64 11.75
CA SER A 251 -10.03 -44.47 12.95
C SER A 251 -11.53 -44.45 12.64
N ALA A 252 -11.94 -43.75 11.57
CA ALA A 252 -13.34 -43.69 11.15
C ALA A 252 -13.85 -45.08 10.71
N ILE A 253 -13.05 -45.83 9.95
CA ILE A 253 -13.40 -47.19 9.51
C ILE A 253 -13.59 -48.13 10.70
N ILE A 254 -12.66 -48.12 11.66
CA ILE A 254 -12.75 -48.95 12.88
C ILE A 254 -14.01 -48.62 13.68
N LEU A 255 -14.35 -47.34 13.81
CA LEU A 255 -15.55 -46.91 14.53
C LEU A 255 -16.84 -47.44 13.88
N ILE A 256 -16.92 -47.39 12.54
CA ILE A 256 -18.05 -47.92 11.78
C ILE A 256 -18.17 -49.44 11.95
N LEU A 257 -17.05 -50.17 11.91
CA LEU A 257 -17.02 -51.62 12.12
C LEU A 257 -17.45 -52.02 13.54
N LEU A 258 -17.08 -51.25 14.56
CA LEU A 258 -17.51 -51.48 15.94
C LEU A 258 -19.01 -51.25 16.11
N LEU A 259 -19.54 -50.14 15.57
CA LEU A 259 -20.97 -49.82 15.64
C LEU A 259 -21.82 -50.88 14.94
N THR A 260 -21.42 -51.29 13.73
CA THR A 260 -22.11 -52.36 12.99
C THR A 260 -22.04 -53.70 13.73
N GLY A 261 -20.90 -54.06 14.31
CA GLY A 261 -20.76 -55.27 15.13
C GLY A 261 -21.66 -55.28 16.37
N ILE A 262 -21.77 -54.13 17.07
CA ILE A 262 -22.69 -53.97 18.21
C ILE A 262 -24.14 -54.14 17.76
N ILE A 263 -24.54 -53.49 16.65
CA ILE A 263 -25.90 -53.61 16.11
C ILE A 263 -26.22 -55.08 15.81
N ILE A 264 -25.37 -55.78 15.07
CA ILE A 264 -25.58 -57.21 14.74
C ILE A 264 -25.71 -58.04 16.01
N THR A 265 -24.83 -57.83 16.99
CA THR A 265 -24.87 -58.57 18.26
C THR A 265 -26.18 -58.33 19.02
N VAL A 266 -26.61 -57.06 19.12
CA VAL A 266 -27.89 -56.69 19.74
C VAL A 266 -29.06 -57.31 18.98
N THR A 267 -29.08 -57.25 17.65
CA THR A 267 -30.13 -57.86 16.82
C THR A 267 -30.20 -59.37 17.07
N VAL A 268 -29.06 -60.07 17.04
CA VAL A 268 -29.00 -61.53 17.27
C VAL A 268 -29.46 -61.89 18.69
N VAL A 269 -29.03 -61.15 19.70
CA VAL A 269 -29.44 -61.37 21.10
C VAL A 269 -30.94 -61.11 21.27
N CYS A 270 -31.46 -60.03 20.71
CA CYS A 270 -32.89 -59.72 20.71
C CYS A 270 -33.71 -60.78 19.96
N CYS A 271 -33.25 -61.25 18.79
CA CYS A 271 -33.90 -62.32 18.04
C CYS A 271 -33.87 -63.66 18.78
N LYS A 272 -32.74 -64.01 19.44
CA LYS A 272 -32.63 -65.21 20.28
C LYS A 272 -33.56 -65.12 21.50
N ARG A 273 -33.64 -63.96 22.15
CA ARG A 273 -34.57 -63.72 23.28
C ARG A 273 -36.03 -63.82 22.84
N LYS A 274 -36.41 -63.23 21.70
CA LYS A 274 -37.76 -63.37 21.13
C LYS A 274 -38.11 -64.83 20.78
N LYS A 275 -37.18 -65.59 20.19
CA LYS A 275 -37.38 -67.04 19.94
C LYS A 275 -37.56 -67.85 21.23
N LYS A 276 -36.82 -67.51 22.30
CA LYS A 276 -36.99 -68.17 23.61
C LYS A 276 -38.34 -67.83 24.25
N ALA A 277 -38.83 -66.60 24.13
CA ALA A 277 -40.16 -66.21 24.61
C ALA A 277 -41.28 -66.93 23.83
N ALA A 278 -41.22 -66.96 22.50
CA ALA A 278 -42.20 -67.65 21.65
C ALA A 278 -42.24 -69.19 21.84
N ASN A 279 -41.10 -69.81 22.19
CA ASN A 279 -41.05 -71.24 22.53
C ASN A 279 -41.43 -71.56 23.98
N GLY A 280 -41.44 -70.57 24.88
CA GLY A 280 -41.94 -70.71 26.25
C GLY A 280 -43.47 -70.67 26.32
N GLU A 281 -44.10 -69.84 25.48
CA GLU A 281 -45.57 -69.68 25.43
C GLU A 281 -46.28 -70.93 24.86
N LYS A 282 -45.62 -71.70 23.98
CA LYS A 282 -46.16 -72.98 23.45
C LYS A 282 -46.12 -74.15 24.44
N LYS A 283 -45.53 -73.98 25.63
CA LYS A 283 -45.51 -75.01 26.69
C LYS A 283 -46.44 -74.69 27.88
N GLY A 284 -47.25 -73.62 27.78
CA GLY A 284 -48.17 -73.17 28.82
C GLY A 284 -49.66 -73.23 28.44
N VAL A 285 -50.04 -74.05 27.45
CA VAL A 285 -51.44 -74.40 27.19
C VAL A 285 -51.59 -75.91 27.36
N VAL A 286 -51.85 -76.33 28.59
CA VAL A 286 -52.52 -77.59 28.97
C VAL A 286 -53.60 -77.20 29.96
#